data_AF-A0A9N9EMW7-F1
#
_entry.id   AF-A0A9N9EMW7-F1
#
_cell.length_a   1.000
_cell.length_b   1.000
_cell.length_c   1.000
_cell.angle_alpha   90.00
_cell.angle_beta   90.00
_cell.angle_gamma   90.00
#
_symmetry.space_group_name_H-M   'P 1'
#
loop_
_entity.id
_entity.type
_entity.pdbx_description
1 polymer ?
#
loop_
_entity_poly.entity_id
_entity_poly.type
_entity_poly.pdbx_seq_one_letter_code
_entity_poly.pdbx_strand_id
1 'polypeptide(L)'
;LNNLMIYPMYHKTFSDKFGFTEDDICIVLHYHGQDDKKNAVKEWYNGYHAADHRLYNPWSILTFLDTKQLGRHWVDTAGGTATIMELIWHSGTDFKIKTTQLINREAVKVEISRKLDYSALRICTDSA
;
A
#
# COMPACT_ATOMS: atom_id res chain seq x y z
N LEU A 1 -26.49 5.02 14.20
CA LEU A 1 -25.22 5.29 14.90
C LEU A 1 -24.84 6.73 14.54
N ASN A 2 -24.97 7.69 15.45
CA ASN A 2 -24.70 9.11 15.18
C ASN A 2 -23.46 9.54 15.97
N ASN A 3 -22.54 10.28 15.32
CA ASN A 3 -21.28 10.79 15.86
C ASN A 3 -20.16 9.76 16.12
N LEU A 4 -19.80 8.98 15.09
CA LEU A 4 -18.60 8.15 15.14
C LEU A 4 -17.33 9.01 15.10
N MET A 5 -16.42 8.77 16.05
CA MET A 5 -15.04 9.23 15.88
C MET A 5 -14.32 8.30 14.92
N ILE A 6 -13.88 8.85 13.78
CA ILE A 6 -13.15 8.12 12.75
C ILE A 6 -11.66 8.42 12.91
N TYR A 7 -10.88 7.37 13.10
CA TYR A 7 -9.43 7.45 13.21
C TYR A 7 -8.80 6.82 11.96
N PRO A 8 -8.48 7.61 10.94
CA PRO A 8 -7.85 7.11 9.72
C PRO A 8 -6.39 6.69 9.98
N MET A 9 -5.81 5.97 9.03
CA MET A 9 -4.44 5.42 9.11
C MET A 9 -3.35 6.47 9.40
N TYR A 10 -3.56 7.73 9.03
CA TYR A 10 -2.64 8.83 9.30
C TYR A 10 -2.86 9.50 10.67
N HIS A 11 -3.82 9.04 11.46
CA HIS A 11 -4.05 9.52 12.82
C HIS A 11 -3.26 8.70 13.84
N LYS A 12 -2.45 9.36 14.67
CA LYS A 12 -1.48 8.73 15.58
C LYS A 12 -2.08 7.72 16.58
N THR A 13 -3.30 7.95 17.05
CA THR A 13 -3.93 7.12 18.11
C THR A 13 -4.00 5.63 17.79
N PHE A 14 -4.17 5.27 16.52
CA PHE A 14 -4.29 3.86 16.09
C PHE A 14 -3.42 3.55 14.87
N SER A 15 -2.43 4.40 14.59
CA SER A 15 -1.61 4.27 13.39
C SER A 15 -0.79 3.00 13.35
N ASP A 16 -0.56 2.32 14.48
CA ASP A 16 0.13 1.04 14.57
C ASP A 16 -0.78 -0.19 14.36
N LYS A 17 -2.10 0.01 14.18
CA LYS A 17 -3.09 -1.09 14.15
C LYS A 17 -3.51 -1.53 12.74
N PHE A 18 -3.01 -0.87 11.70
CA PHE A 18 -3.42 -1.15 10.31
C PHE A 18 -2.58 -2.23 9.63
N GLY A 19 -1.55 -2.76 10.30
CA GLY A 19 -0.63 -3.76 9.75
C GLY A 19 0.32 -4.28 10.83
N PHE A 20 1.31 -5.07 10.42
CA PHE A 20 2.37 -5.51 11.33
C PHE A 20 3.45 -4.43 11.47
N THR A 21 3.88 -4.15 12.69
CA THR A 21 5.03 -3.29 12.97
C THR A 21 6.35 -4.04 12.71
N GLU A 22 7.48 -3.33 12.70
CA GLU A 22 8.79 -3.99 12.63
C GLU A 22 9.00 -4.98 13.78
N ASP A 23 8.53 -4.65 14.99
CA ASP A 23 8.63 -5.52 16.16
C ASP A 23 7.79 -6.79 15.99
N ASP A 24 6.56 -6.65 15.46
CA ASP A 24 5.73 -7.81 15.15
C ASP A 24 6.42 -8.73 14.15
N ILE A 25 7.04 -8.19 13.09
CA ILE A 25 7.81 -8.97 12.11
C ILE A 25 8.95 -9.73 12.79
N CYS A 26 9.67 -9.09 13.71
CA CYS A 26 10.74 -9.77 14.45
C CYS A 26 10.19 -10.95 15.26
N ILE A 27 9.11 -10.72 16.01
CA ILE A 27 8.49 -11.73 16.87
C ILE A 27 7.99 -12.92 16.06
N VAL A 28 7.22 -12.67 14.98
CA VAL A 28 6.63 -13.76 14.20
C VAL A 28 7.68 -14.55 13.42
N LEU A 29 8.71 -13.89 12.88
CA LEU A 29 9.79 -14.60 12.18
C LEU A 29 10.61 -15.45 13.15
N HIS A 30 10.91 -14.93 14.33
CA HIS A 30 11.62 -15.68 15.36
C HIS A 30 10.82 -16.92 15.81
N TYR A 31 9.53 -16.73 16.09
CA TYR A 31 8.63 -17.83 16.48
C TYR A 31 8.57 -18.95 15.43
N HIS A 32 8.74 -18.60 14.16
CA HIS A 32 8.75 -19.56 13.05
C HIS A 32 10.16 -20.01 12.62
N GLY A 33 11.22 -19.63 13.34
CA GLY A 33 12.61 -19.99 13.01
C GLY A 33 13.09 -19.42 11.68
N GLN A 34 12.67 -18.21 11.32
CA GLN A 34 12.96 -17.51 10.04
C GLN A 34 13.75 -16.21 10.26
N ASP A 35 14.53 -16.12 11.35
CA ASP A 35 15.31 -14.92 11.67
C ASP A 35 16.27 -14.51 10.54
N ASP A 36 16.82 -15.47 9.81
CA ASP A 36 17.70 -15.26 8.65
C ASP A 36 16.98 -14.58 7.47
N LYS A 37 15.66 -14.73 7.37
CA LYS A 37 14.83 -14.14 6.31
C LYS A 37 14.36 -12.73 6.61
N LYS A 38 14.62 -12.18 7.80
CA LYS A 38 14.13 -10.86 8.22
C LYS A 38 14.42 -9.76 7.20
N ASN A 39 15.66 -9.63 6.76
CA ASN A 39 16.02 -8.59 5.79
C ASN A 39 15.33 -8.79 4.44
N ALA A 40 15.25 -10.02 3.97
CA ALA A 40 14.59 -10.35 2.70
C ALA A 40 13.08 -10.08 2.75
N VAL A 41 12.41 -10.42 3.85
CA VAL A 41 10.99 -10.10 4.10
C VAL A 41 10.79 -8.59 4.12
N LYS A 42 11.65 -7.84 4.82
CA LYS A 42 11.57 -6.37 4.88
C LYS A 42 11.76 -5.73 3.52
N GLU A 43 12.72 -6.20 2.72
CA GLU A 43 13.00 -5.66 1.39
C GLU A 43 11.90 -5.99 0.39
N TRP A 44 11.43 -7.24 0.38
CA TRP A 44 10.45 -7.71 -0.58
C TRP A 44 9.07 -7.09 -0.38
N TYR A 45 8.63 -6.97 0.88
CA TYR A 45 7.32 -6.38 1.19
C TYR A 45 7.38 -4.88 1.41
N ASN A 46 8.54 -4.31 1.74
CA ASN A 46 8.86 -2.89 1.98
C ASN A 46 8.02 -2.24 3.11
N GLY A 47 6.71 -2.41 3.10
CA GLY A 47 5.76 -1.81 4.02
C GLY A 47 5.22 -0.48 3.49
N TYR A 48 4.41 0.18 4.30
CA TYR A 48 3.85 1.50 4.05
C TYR A 48 3.83 2.31 5.36
N HIS A 49 3.70 3.63 5.24
CA HIS A 49 3.69 4.52 6.39
C HIS A 49 2.26 4.82 6.86
N ALA A 50 2.04 4.67 8.16
CA ALA A 50 0.84 5.05 8.89
C ALA A 50 1.27 6.02 10.00
N ALA A 51 1.03 7.32 9.79
CA ALA A 51 1.61 8.38 10.63
C ALA A 51 3.12 8.17 10.84
N ASP A 52 3.53 7.89 12.08
CA ASP A 52 4.93 7.71 12.48
C ASP A 52 5.39 6.24 12.40
N HIS A 53 4.52 5.30 12.03
CA HIS A 53 4.83 3.87 11.98
C HIS A 53 5.06 3.40 10.55
N ARG A 54 6.05 2.51 10.39
CA ARG A 54 6.19 1.67 9.20
C ARG A 54 5.49 0.35 9.46
N LEU A 55 4.53 0.01 8.59
CA LEU A 55 3.69 -1.17 8.71
C LEU A 55 3.85 -2.10 7.52
N TYR A 56 3.71 -3.39 7.74
CA TYR A 56 3.69 -4.43 6.72
C TYR A 56 2.26 -4.95 6.51
N ASN A 57 1.93 -5.24 5.25
CA ASN A 57 0.65 -5.80 4.87
C ASN A 57 0.45 -7.18 5.54
N PRO A 58 -0.59 -7.38 6.37
CA PRO A 58 -0.75 -8.61 7.13
C PRO A 58 -0.81 -9.88 6.29
N TRP A 59 -1.56 -9.84 5.19
CA TRP A 59 -1.68 -10.99 4.29
C TRP A 59 -0.34 -11.41 3.71
N SER A 60 0.45 -10.45 3.23
CA SER A 60 1.76 -10.72 2.64
C SER A 60 2.69 -11.44 3.61
N ILE A 61 2.66 -11.04 4.89
CA ILE A 61 3.46 -11.66 5.94
C ILE A 61 2.91 -13.05 6.29
N LEU A 62 1.59 -13.18 6.48
CA LEU A 62 0.96 -14.47 6.80
C LEU A 62 1.18 -15.50 5.68
N THR A 63 1.04 -15.11 4.41
CA THR A 63 1.29 -16.00 3.27
C THR A 63 2.77 -16.39 3.18
N PHE A 64 3.70 -15.48 3.47
CA PHE A 64 5.11 -15.84 3.60
C PHE A 64 5.33 -16.84 4.73
N LEU A 65 4.72 -16.63 5.91
CA LEU A 65 4.88 -17.53 7.05
C LEU A 65 4.30 -18.92 6.78
N ASP A 66 3.22 -19.01 6.01
CA ASP A 66 2.60 -20.28 5.61
C ASP A 66 3.44 -21.01 4.55
N THR A 67 3.79 -20.32 3.46
CA THR A 67 4.47 -20.93 2.30
C THR A 67 5.99 -21.04 2.44
N LYS A 68 6.59 -20.26 3.35
CA LYS A 68 8.03 -19.99 3.47
C LYS A 68 8.67 -19.44 2.19
N GLN A 69 7.85 -18.84 1.31
CA GLN A 69 8.28 -18.31 0.02
C GLN A 69 7.98 -16.83 -0.10
N LEU A 70 8.99 -16.07 -0.52
CA LEU A 70 8.82 -14.68 -0.93
C LEU A 70 8.08 -14.67 -2.26
N GLY A 71 7.02 -13.88 -2.33
CA GLY A 71 6.14 -13.83 -3.50
C GLY A 71 5.33 -12.54 -3.52
N ARG A 72 4.64 -12.28 -4.63
CA ARG A 72 3.84 -11.05 -4.82
C ARG A 72 2.49 -11.14 -4.09
N HIS A 73 2.52 -11.48 -2.80
CA HIS A 73 1.33 -11.76 -2.00
C HIS A 73 0.46 -10.51 -1.78
N TRP A 74 1.03 -9.31 -1.91
CA TRP A 74 0.28 -8.04 -1.83
C TRP A 74 -0.75 -7.87 -2.95
N VAL A 75 -0.60 -8.59 -4.07
CA VAL A 75 -1.53 -8.50 -5.21
C VAL A 75 -2.89 -9.10 -4.86
N ASP A 76 -2.94 -10.01 -3.88
CA ASP A 76 -4.16 -10.69 -3.47
C ASP A 76 -4.93 -9.94 -2.37
N THR A 77 -4.43 -8.77 -1.92
CA THR A 77 -5.13 -7.91 -0.95
C THR A 77 -5.77 -6.70 -1.62
N ALA A 78 -7.09 -6.56 -1.44
CA ALA A 78 -7.93 -5.41 -1.81
C ALA A 78 -7.91 -5.02 -3.30
N GLY A 79 -8.88 -5.54 -4.08
CA GLY A 79 -9.21 -5.07 -5.44
C GLY A 79 -8.18 -5.38 -6.54
N GLY A 80 -6.98 -5.84 -6.16
CA GLY A 80 -5.89 -6.18 -7.07
C GLY A 80 -5.35 -4.98 -7.85
N THR A 81 -4.39 -5.25 -8.73
CA THR A 81 -3.88 -4.25 -9.70
C THR A 81 -4.90 -3.91 -10.79
N ALA A 82 -6.03 -4.62 -10.86
CA ALA A 82 -7.03 -4.48 -11.91
C ALA A 82 -7.61 -3.06 -12.01
N THR A 83 -7.97 -2.44 -10.88
CA THR A 83 -8.46 -1.05 -10.89
C THR A 83 -7.39 -0.07 -11.37
N ILE A 84 -6.14 -0.25 -10.95
CA ILE A 84 -5.03 0.61 -11.39
C ILE A 84 -4.79 0.43 -12.90
N MET A 85 -4.80 -0.82 -13.39
CA MET A 85 -4.66 -1.13 -14.81
C MET A 85 -5.79 -0.52 -15.64
N GLU A 86 -7.04 -0.67 -15.19
CA GLU A 86 -8.23 -0.09 -15.84
C GLU A 86 -8.12 1.44 -15.93
N LEU A 87 -7.76 2.09 -14.81
CA LEU A 87 -7.58 3.54 -14.76
C LEU A 87 -6.45 4.01 -15.67
N ILE A 88 -5.31 3.32 -15.69
CA ILE A 88 -4.21 3.65 -16.61
C ILE A 88 -4.67 3.52 -18.06
N TRP A 89 -5.41 2.46 -18.41
CA TRP A 89 -5.86 2.22 -19.78
C TRP A 89 -6.75 3.35 -20.30
N HIS A 90 -7.72 3.77 -19.49
CA HIS A 90 -8.71 4.79 -19.82
C HIS A 90 -8.29 6.22 -19.45
N SER A 91 -7.10 6.39 -18.85
CA SER A 91 -6.60 7.72 -18.50
C SER A 91 -6.16 8.53 -19.72
N GLY A 92 -6.27 9.85 -19.58
CA GLY A 92 -5.75 10.82 -20.55
C GLY A 92 -4.21 10.77 -20.67
N THR A 93 -3.70 11.37 -21.73
CA THR A 93 -2.27 11.32 -22.10
C THR A 93 -1.35 11.85 -20.99
N ASP A 94 -1.74 12.92 -20.31
CA ASP A 94 -0.96 13.54 -19.23
C ASP A 94 -0.72 12.56 -18.05
N PHE A 95 -1.75 11.82 -17.65
CA PHE A 95 -1.63 10.83 -16.57
C PHE A 95 -0.69 9.68 -16.95
N LYS A 96 -0.75 9.21 -18.22
CA LYS A 96 0.14 8.17 -18.73
C LYS A 96 1.60 8.61 -18.75
N ILE A 97 1.86 9.86 -19.15
CA ILE A 97 3.21 10.45 -19.12
C ILE A 97 3.72 10.51 -17.67
N LYS A 98 2.95 11.10 -16.75
CA LYS A 98 3.33 11.19 -15.33
C LYS A 98 3.56 9.82 -14.70
N THR A 99 2.74 8.83 -15.04
CA THR A 99 2.92 7.44 -14.57
C THR A 99 4.22 6.84 -15.10
N THR A 100 4.57 7.09 -16.36
CA THR A 100 5.82 6.61 -16.97
C THR A 100 7.05 7.25 -16.31
N GLN A 101 6.98 8.55 -16.00
CA GLN A 101 8.02 9.26 -15.24
C GLN A 101 8.24 8.60 -13.87
N LEU A 102 7.17 8.31 -13.14
CA LEU A 102 7.26 7.62 -11.85
C LEU A 102 7.88 6.21 -11.96
N ILE A 103 7.52 5.44 -12.99
CA ILE A 103 8.11 4.11 -13.25
C ILE A 103 9.63 4.23 -13.51
N ASN A 104 10.05 5.28 -14.21
CA ASN A 104 11.45 5.59 -14.47
C ASN A 104 12.19 6.21 -13.26
N ARG A 105 11.56 6.21 -12.07
CA ARG A 105 12.08 6.82 -10.83
C ARG A 105 12.26 8.34 -10.91
N GLU A 106 11.59 8.99 -11.84
CA GLU A 106 11.52 10.45 -11.92
C GLU A 106 10.43 10.98 -10.97
N ALA A 107 10.45 12.29 -10.71
CA ALA A 107 9.47 12.96 -9.86
C ALA A 107 8.40 13.66 -10.70
N VAL A 108 7.16 13.65 -10.21
CA VAL A 108 6.04 14.41 -10.80
C VAL A 108 5.50 15.41 -9.79
N LYS A 109 5.05 16.57 -10.29
CA LYS A 109 4.39 17.58 -9.47
C LYS A 109 2.88 17.47 -9.67
N VAL A 110 2.17 17.21 -8.57
CA VAL A 110 0.70 17.10 -8.55
C VAL A 110 0.15 17.85 -7.35
N GLU A 111 -1.07 18.38 -7.47
CA GLU A 111 -1.79 19.00 -6.36
C GLU A 111 -2.66 17.97 -5.66
N ILE A 112 -2.55 17.86 -4.33
CA ILE A 112 -3.33 16.89 -3.55
C ILE A 112 -4.63 17.55 -3.10
N SER A 113 -5.76 17.08 -3.65
CA SER A 113 -7.08 17.48 -3.16
C SER A 113 -7.47 16.65 -1.94
N ARG A 114 -7.92 17.32 -0.87
CA ARG A 114 -8.45 16.68 0.34
C ARG A 114 -9.86 16.11 0.17
N LYS A 115 -10.53 16.40 -0.96
CA LYS A 115 -11.87 15.91 -1.29
C LYS A 115 -11.82 14.80 -2.34
N LEU A 116 -10.87 13.87 -2.19
CA LEU A 116 -10.84 12.68 -3.04
C LEU A 116 -11.80 11.63 -2.49
N ASP A 117 -12.68 11.13 -3.33
CA ASP A 117 -13.44 9.92 -3.09
C ASP A 117 -13.16 8.90 -4.21
N TYR A 118 -13.56 7.64 -4.02
CA TYR A 118 -13.34 6.59 -5.03
C TYR A 118 -14.13 6.81 -6.33
N SER A 119 -15.26 7.52 -6.29
CA SER A 119 -16.01 7.89 -7.49
C SER A 119 -15.24 8.90 -8.35
N ALA A 120 -14.42 9.76 -7.73
CA ALA A 120 -13.54 10.70 -8.44
C ALA A 120 -12.50 10.02 -9.32
N LEU A 121 -12.15 8.74 -9.06
CA LEU A 121 -11.22 7.98 -9.90
C LEU A 121 -11.77 7.73 -11.31
N ARG A 122 -13.10 7.72 -11.48
CA ARG A 122 -13.75 7.47 -12.77
C ARG A 122 -14.15 8.75 -13.51
N ILE A 123 -13.91 9.92 -12.92
CA ILE A 123 -14.21 11.20 -13.56
C ILE A 123 -13.07 11.51 -14.52
N CYS A 124 -13.26 11.19 -15.79
CA CYS A 124 -12.35 11.59 -16.85
C CYS A 124 -12.61 13.07 -17.18
N THR A 125 -11.80 13.98 -16.65
CA THR A 125 -11.81 15.38 -17.07
C THR A 125 -10.91 15.58 -18.29
N ASP A 126 -11.20 14.89 -19.38
CA ASP A 126 -10.74 15.35 -20.68
C ASP A 126 -11.82 16.29 -21.22
N SER A 127 -11.71 17.57 -20.84
CA SER A 127 -12.44 18.68 -21.44
C SER A 127 -11.42 19.63 -22.08
N ALA A 128 -11.42 19.61 -23.42
CA ALA A 128 -10.72 20.49 -24.37
C ALA A 128 -9.20 20.28 -24.54
#